data_AF-A0A848UG99-F1
#
_entry.id   AF-A0A848UG99-F1
#
_cell.length_a   1.000
_cell.length_b   1.000
_cell.length_c   1.000
_cell.angle_alpha   90.00
_cell.angle_beta   90.00
_cell.angle_gamma   90.00
#
_symmetry.space_group_name_H-M   'P 1'
#
loop_
_entity.id
_entity.type
_entity.pdbx_description
1 polymer ?
#
loop_
_entity_poly.entity_id
_entity_poly.type
_entity_poly.pdbx_seq_one_letter_code
_entity_poly.pdbx_strand_id
1 'polypeptide(L)'
;MIELDDDRATNLRNWNLGLTVLHAAQAILILVLASDFAITITTAPPAGPPGTRLPDAEGLFDVRIGFAVAVFLGLAAIDHLLTATVAKSTYESDLRRGINRFRWIEYSISATIMILLIASYSGITEIAAVFAIAGTNVAMILFGWLQEKFNPPDRTETT
;
A
#
# COMPACT_ATOMS: atom_id res chain seq x y z
N MET A 1 -2.64 9.69 26.79
CA MET A 1 -1.84 8.52 26.35
C MET A 1 -2.75 7.31 26.32
N ILE A 2 -2.74 6.52 25.26
CA ILE A 2 -3.59 5.32 25.15
C ILE A 2 -3.02 4.24 26.07
N GLU A 3 -3.87 3.68 26.93
CA GLU A 3 -3.48 2.57 27.79
C GLU A 3 -3.36 1.28 26.98
N LEU A 4 -2.14 0.75 26.93
CA LEU A 4 -1.81 -0.55 26.34
C LEU A 4 -1.22 -1.44 27.43
N ASP A 5 -2.10 -2.18 28.09
CA ASP A 5 -1.76 -3.21 29.07
C ASP A 5 -1.06 -4.41 28.42
N ASP A 6 -0.48 -5.27 29.25
CA ASP A 6 0.34 -6.41 28.80
C ASP A 6 -0.49 -7.48 28.07
N ASP A 7 -1.75 -7.67 28.46
CA ASP A 7 -2.65 -8.64 27.83
C ASP A 7 -3.00 -8.19 26.41
N ARG A 8 -3.33 -6.91 26.22
CA ARG A 8 -3.57 -6.30 24.90
C ARG A 8 -2.32 -6.29 24.05
N ALA A 9 -1.15 -5.96 24.61
CA ALA A 9 0.12 -5.99 23.89
C ALA A 9 0.45 -7.41 23.39
N THR A 10 0.25 -8.41 24.24
CA THR A 10 0.43 -9.83 23.89
C THR A 10 -0.56 -10.26 22.81
N ASN A 11 -1.83 -9.88 22.94
CA ASN A 11 -2.85 -10.17 21.94
C ASN A 11 -2.52 -9.54 20.57
N LEU A 12 -2.11 -8.26 20.54
CA LEU A 12 -1.69 -7.58 19.29
C LEU A 12 -0.52 -8.31 18.63
N ARG A 13 0.48 -8.74 19.41
CA ARG A 13 1.59 -9.52 18.87
C ARG A 13 1.12 -10.83 18.26
N ASN A 14 0.24 -11.56 18.93
CA ASN A 14 -0.29 -12.83 18.41
C ASN A 14 -1.08 -12.63 17.11
N TRP A 15 -1.89 -11.57 17.04
CA TRP A 15 -2.58 -11.20 15.80
C TRP A 15 -1.61 -10.86 14.67
N ASN A 16 -0.59 -10.03 14.93
CA ASN A 16 0.42 -9.70 13.92
C ASN A 16 1.13 -10.97 13.42
N LEU A 17 1.53 -11.90 14.29
CA LEU A 17 2.12 -13.17 13.85
C LEU A 17 1.16 -14.02 13.00
N GLY A 18 -0.11 -14.10 13.39
CA GLY A 18 -1.13 -14.81 12.62
C GLY A 18 -1.32 -14.20 11.22
N LEU A 19 -1.38 -12.87 11.13
CA LEU A 19 -1.53 -12.14 9.87
C LEU A 19 -0.28 -12.25 8.99
N THR A 20 0.92 -12.27 9.57
CA THR A 20 2.15 -12.59 8.82
C THR A 20 2.01 -13.93 8.10
N VAL A 21 1.64 -14.99 8.82
CA VAL A 21 1.53 -16.33 8.23
C VAL A 21 0.44 -16.36 7.17
N LEU A 22 -0.72 -15.75 7.43
CA LEU A 22 -1.84 -15.70 6.50
C LEU A 22 -1.45 -15.02 5.18
N HIS A 23 -0.92 -13.80 5.25
CA HIS A 23 -0.55 -13.05 4.05
C HIS A 23 0.63 -13.67 3.30
N ALA A 24 1.63 -14.21 4.00
CA ALA A 24 2.74 -14.92 3.37
C ALA A 24 2.26 -16.18 2.64
N ALA A 25 1.37 -16.97 3.25
CA ALA A 25 0.78 -18.14 2.61
C ALA A 25 -0.02 -17.75 1.37
N GLN A 26 -0.83 -16.68 1.44
CA GLN A 26 -1.55 -16.16 0.27
C GLN A 26 -0.61 -15.69 -0.83
N ALA A 27 0.45 -14.95 -0.51
CA ALA A 27 1.44 -14.49 -1.49
C ALA A 27 2.11 -15.67 -2.20
N ILE A 28 2.54 -16.69 -1.46
CA ILE A 28 3.12 -17.93 -2.02
C ILE A 28 2.11 -18.65 -2.90
N LEU A 29 0.86 -18.80 -2.44
CA LEU A 29 -0.19 -19.47 -3.18
C LEU A 29 -0.46 -18.77 -4.52
N ILE A 30 -0.52 -17.44 -4.53
CA ILE A 30 -0.66 -16.65 -5.76
C ILE A 30 0.55 -16.86 -6.68
N LEU A 31 1.78 -16.83 -6.17
CA LEU A 31 2.97 -17.04 -7.00
C LEU A 31 3.01 -18.44 -7.65
N VAL A 32 2.50 -19.46 -6.97
CA VAL A 32 2.48 -20.84 -7.46
C VAL A 32 1.32 -21.10 -8.43
N LEU A 33 0.15 -20.49 -8.18
CA LEU A 33 -1.08 -20.80 -8.93
C LEU A 33 -1.44 -19.79 -10.02
N ALA A 34 -0.92 -18.56 -9.97
CA ALA A 34 -1.25 -17.54 -10.96
C ALA A 34 -0.68 -17.89 -12.34
N SER A 35 -1.44 -17.56 -13.39
CA SER A 35 -0.94 -17.61 -14.76
C SER A 35 0.06 -16.48 -15.02
N ASP A 36 0.61 -16.47 -16.24
CA ASP A 36 1.46 -15.41 -16.76
C ASP A 36 0.70 -14.17 -17.24
N PHE A 37 -0.61 -14.05 -16.91
CA PHE A 37 -1.43 -12.91 -17.28
C PHE A 37 -0.77 -11.57 -16.89
N ALA A 38 -0.68 -10.69 -17.87
CA ALA A 38 -0.09 -9.37 -17.72
C ALA A 38 -0.94 -8.31 -18.42
N ILE A 39 -0.88 -7.08 -17.92
CA ILE A 39 -1.48 -5.91 -18.54
C ILE A 39 -0.35 -4.96 -18.95
N THR A 40 -0.35 -4.55 -20.21
CA THR A 40 0.64 -3.62 -20.77
C THR A 40 0.32 -2.20 -20.35
N ILE A 41 1.29 -1.53 -19.73
CA ILE A 41 1.26 -0.09 -19.48
C ILE A 41 1.67 0.63 -20.76
N THR A 42 0.98 1.71 -21.09
CA THR A 42 1.08 2.37 -22.40
C THR A 42 1.50 3.84 -22.28
N THR A 43 1.91 4.43 -23.40
CA THR A 43 2.15 5.87 -23.53
C THR A 43 1.65 6.38 -24.88
N ALA A 44 1.31 7.66 -24.95
CA ALA A 44 0.93 8.34 -26.19
C ALA A 44 1.44 9.80 -26.18
N PRO A 45 2.75 10.04 -26.35
CA PRO A 45 3.31 11.39 -26.26
C PRO A 45 2.80 12.30 -27.39
N PRO A 46 2.67 13.63 -27.16
CA PRO A 46 2.27 14.56 -28.21
C PRO A 46 3.21 14.52 -29.42
N ALA A 47 2.67 14.33 -30.61
CA ALA A 47 3.44 14.24 -31.86
C ALA A 47 3.55 15.59 -32.62
N GLY A 48 3.03 16.69 -32.05
CA GLY A 48 2.99 18.00 -32.68
C GLY A 48 2.50 19.10 -31.73
N PRO A 49 2.21 20.31 -32.24
CA PRO A 49 1.67 21.41 -31.45
C PRO A 49 0.36 21.06 -30.72
N PRO A 50 0.01 21.74 -29.61
CA PRO A 50 -1.27 21.53 -28.93
C PRO A 50 -2.46 21.60 -29.89
N GLY A 51 -3.36 20.61 -29.81
CA GLY A 51 -4.48 20.43 -30.76
C GLY A 51 -4.18 19.46 -31.91
N THR A 52 -2.93 18.99 -32.06
CA THR A 52 -2.61 17.86 -32.93
C THR A 52 -3.26 16.59 -32.39
N ARG A 53 -3.77 15.72 -33.28
CA ARG A 53 -4.29 14.41 -32.91
C ARG A 53 -3.19 13.61 -32.20
N LEU A 54 -3.51 13.02 -31.04
CA LEU A 54 -2.60 12.13 -30.34
C LEU A 54 -2.32 10.87 -31.16
N PRO A 55 -1.08 10.33 -31.10
CA PRO A 55 -0.78 9.04 -31.73
C PRO A 55 -1.57 7.91 -31.05
N ASP A 56 -1.61 6.76 -31.71
CA ASP A 56 -2.10 5.54 -31.08
C ASP A 56 -1.18 5.17 -29.90
N ALA A 57 -1.75 4.58 -28.85
CA ALA A 57 -1.00 4.24 -27.66
C ALA A 57 0.01 3.11 -27.93
N GLU A 58 1.26 3.32 -27.52
CA GLU A 58 2.34 2.34 -27.61
C GLU A 58 2.56 1.67 -26.26
N GLY A 59 2.88 0.37 -26.26
CA GLY A 59 3.22 -0.37 -25.06
C GLY A 59 4.61 -0.01 -24.54
N LEU A 60 4.72 0.25 -23.23
CA LEU A 60 5.99 0.50 -22.54
C LEU A 60 6.56 -0.76 -21.90
N PHE A 61 5.76 -1.41 -21.04
CA PHE A 61 6.15 -2.61 -20.31
C PHE A 61 4.92 -3.35 -19.78
N ASP A 62 5.10 -4.63 -19.48
CA ASP A 62 4.04 -5.50 -18.97
C ASP A 62 4.08 -5.62 -17.45
N VAL A 63 2.93 -5.44 -16.81
CA VAL A 63 2.75 -5.72 -15.38
C VAL A 63 2.13 -7.10 -15.23
N ARG A 64 2.92 -8.06 -14.75
CA ARG A 64 2.45 -9.40 -14.41
C ARG A 64 1.55 -9.35 -13.18
N ILE A 65 0.26 -9.57 -13.36
CA ILE A 65 -0.74 -9.26 -12.33
C ILE A 65 -0.61 -10.18 -11.13
N GLY A 66 -0.41 -11.49 -11.34
CA GLY A 66 -0.19 -12.43 -10.25
C GLY A 66 1.01 -12.04 -9.37
N PHE A 67 2.09 -11.57 -9.99
CA PHE A 67 3.27 -11.10 -9.26
C PHE A 67 2.98 -9.84 -8.45
N ALA A 68 2.32 -8.83 -9.06
CA ALA A 68 1.95 -7.60 -8.35
C ALA A 68 1.01 -7.86 -7.16
N VAL A 69 0.08 -8.81 -7.30
CA VAL A 69 -0.79 -9.26 -6.19
C VAL A 69 0.02 -9.88 -5.06
N ALA A 70 0.94 -10.78 -5.39
CA ALA A 70 1.82 -11.38 -4.40
C ALA A 70 2.71 -10.35 -3.68
N VAL A 71 3.15 -9.30 -4.38
CA VAL A 71 3.94 -8.22 -3.78
C VAL A 71 3.16 -7.49 -2.69
N PHE A 72 1.93 -7.04 -2.95
CA PHE A 72 1.20 -6.30 -1.91
C PHE A 72 0.81 -7.19 -0.71
N LEU A 73 0.55 -8.49 -0.94
CA LEU A 73 0.36 -9.45 0.15
C LEU A 73 1.66 -9.66 0.95
N GLY A 74 2.79 -9.75 0.26
CA GLY A 74 4.11 -9.86 0.89
C GLY A 74 4.47 -8.64 1.73
N LEU A 75 4.16 -7.43 1.27
CA LEU A 75 4.34 -6.19 2.03
C LEU A 75 3.56 -6.23 3.35
N ALA A 76 2.28 -6.62 3.31
CA ALA A 76 1.48 -6.78 4.52
C ALA A 76 2.07 -7.84 5.47
N ALA A 77 2.53 -8.98 4.94
CA ALA A 77 3.16 -10.02 5.75
C ALA A 77 4.43 -9.51 6.45
N ILE A 78 5.26 -8.75 5.74
CA ILE A 78 6.49 -8.14 6.26
C ILE A 78 6.17 -7.13 7.36
N ASP A 79 5.21 -6.22 7.15
CA ASP A 79 4.85 -5.21 8.17
C ASP A 79 4.36 -5.85 9.47
N HIS A 80 3.47 -6.84 9.35
CA HIS A 80 3.02 -7.62 10.50
C HIS A 80 4.17 -8.37 11.18
N LEU A 81 5.13 -8.91 10.42
CA LEU A 81 6.26 -9.62 11.01
C LEU A 81 7.17 -8.66 11.77
N LEU A 82 7.47 -7.51 11.18
CA LEU A 82 8.30 -6.47 11.80
C LEU A 82 7.67 -5.97 13.10
N THR A 83 6.38 -5.63 13.08
CA THR A 83 5.64 -5.14 14.26
C THR A 83 5.45 -6.20 15.34
N ALA A 84 5.46 -7.49 14.99
CA ALA A 84 5.45 -8.59 15.96
C ALA A 84 6.82 -8.94 16.57
N THR A 85 7.92 -8.54 15.91
CA THR A 85 9.28 -8.99 16.23
C THR A 85 10.23 -7.82 16.47
N VAL A 86 11.07 -7.48 15.50
CA VAL A 86 12.20 -6.55 15.63
C VAL A 86 11.76 -5.11 15.90
N ALA A 87 10.61 -4.70 15.39
CA ALA A 87 10.07 -3.36 15.54
C ALA A 87 8.99 -3.25 16.62
N LYS A 88 8.73 -4.33 17.38
CA LYS A 88 7.66 -4.41 18.39
C LYS A 88 7.71 -3.26 19.38
N SER A 89 8.88 -2.97 19.95
CA SER A 89 9.02 -1.89 20.94
C SER A 89 8.66 -0.52 20.37
N THR A 90 9.11 -0.22 19.14
CA THR A 90 8.75 1.04 18.46
C THR A 90 7.26 1.10 18.15
N TYR A 91 6.71 0.01 17.62
CA TYR A 91 5.30 -0.13 17.31
C TYR A 91 4.42 0.14 18.53
N GLU A 92 4.67 -0.53 19.65
CA GLU A 92 3.87 -0.36 20.86
C GLU A 92 4.07 1.03 21.52
N SER A 93 5.24 1.64 21.38
CA SER A 93 5.50 3.01 21.84
C SER A 93 4.66 4.02 21.04
N ASP A 94 4.56 3.84 19.72
CA ASP A 94 3.72 4.69 18.88
C ASP A 94 2.23 4.48 19.14
N LEU A 95 1.79 3.24 19.36
CA LEU A 95 0.40 2.96 19.69
C LEU A 95 -0.05 3.68 20.97
N ARG A 96 0.79 3.73 22.00
CA ARG A 96 0.50 4.49 23.24
C ARG A 96 0.34 5.99 22.98
N ARG A 97 0.94 6.49 21.89
CA ARG A 97 0.81 7.88 21.41
C ARG A 97 -0.33 8.07 20.41
N GLY A 98 -1.09 7.02 20.11
CA GLY A 98 -2.19 7.06 19.13
C GLY A 98 -1.73 7.06 17.67
N ILE A 99 -0.50 6.61 17.39
CA ILE A 99 0.07 6.59 16.04
C ILE A 99 0.38 5.15 15.64
N ASN A 100 0.13 4.79 14.39
CA ASN A 100 0.63 3.56 13.78
C ASN A 100 1.40 3.87 12.49
N ARG A 101 2.67 4.27 12.63
CA ARG A 101 3.51 4.64 11.47
C ARG A 101 3.74 3.50 10.48
N PHE A 102 3.80 2.26 10.98
CA PHE A 102 4.04 1.05 10.19
C PHE A 102 2.92 0.86 9.17
N ARG A 103 1.67 0.94 9.64
CA ARG A 103 0.46 0.92 8.81
C ARG A 103 0.50 1.94 7.67
N TRP A 104 0.84 3.20 7.96
CA TRP A 104 0.84 4.24 6.93
C TRP A 104 1.95 4.06 5.89
N ILE A 105 3.12 3.59 6.32
CA ILE A 105 4.22 3.27 5.39
C ILE A 105 3.81 2.11 4.49
N GLU A 106 3.29 1.02 5.06
CA GLU A 106 2.85 -0.16 4.33
C GLU A 106 1.72 0.18 3.35
N TYR A 107 0.63 0.83 3.81
CA TYR A 107 -0.50 1.23 2.97
C TYR A 107 -0.11 2.16 1.84
N SER A 108 0.90 3.03 2.04
CA SER A 108 1.32 3.96 0.98
C SER A 108 1.84 3.23 -0.24
N ILE A 109 2.33 2.00 -0.06
CA ILE A 109 2.84 1.16 -1.14
C ILE A 109 1.80 0.10 -1.54
N SER A 110 1.30 -0.70 -0.60
CA SER A 110 0.41 -1.82 -0.92
C SER A 110 -0.93 -1.36 -1.49
N ALA A 111 -1.60 -0.40 -0.85
CA ALA A 111 -2.85 0.14 -1.35
C ALA A 111 -2.65 0.86 -2.70
N THR A 112 -1.49 1.47 -2.92
CA THR A 112 -1.14 2.07 -4.21
C THR A 112 -1.02 1.02 -5.31
N ILE A 113 -0.34 -0.11 -5.05
CA ILE A 113 -0.30 -1.23 -5.99
C ILE A 113 -1.73 -1.73 -6.27
N MET A 114 -2.55 -1.91 -5.23
CA MET A 114 -3.93 -2.40 -5.38
C MET A 114 -4.78 -1.50 -6.28
N ILE A 115 -4.77 -0.18 -6.05
CA ILE A 115 -5.58 0.74 -6.86
C ILE A 115 -5.07 0.83 -8.30
N LEU A 116 -3.76 0.72 -8.53
CA LEU A 116 -3.20 0.66 -9.87
C LEU A 116 -3.66 -0.59 -10.62
N LEU A 117 -3.67 -1.76 -9.96
CA LEU A 117 -4.19 -2.98 -10.56
C LEU A 117 -5.68 -2.85 -10.92
N ILE A 118 -6.50 -2.32 -10.01
CA ILE A 118 -7.94 -2.08 -10.26
C ILE A 118 -8.14 -1.12 -11.44
N ALA A 119 -7.35 -0.04 -11.51
CA ALA A 119 -7.38 0.92 -12.61
C ALA A 119 -7.00 0.25 -13.94
N SER A 120 -5.94 -0.55 -13.96
CA SER A 120 -5.50 -1.29 -15.15
C SER A 120 -6.54 -2.31 -15.62
N TYR A 121 -7.20 -3.03 -14.71
CA TYR A 121 -8.34 -3.90 -15.06
C TYR A 121 -9.52 -3.15 -15.68
N SER A 122 -9.66 -1.86 -15.36
CA SER A 122 -10.68 -0.97 -15.94
C SER A 122 -10.23 -0.31 -17.24
N GLY A 123 -9.05 -0.66 -17.77
CA GLY A 123 -8.48 -0.11 -19.01
C GLY A 123 -7.65 1.17 -18.83
N ILE A 124 -7.39 1.61 -17.60
CA ILE A 124 -6.50 2.75 -17.34
C ILE A 124 -5.06 2.24 -17.34
N THR A 125 -4.42 2.29 -18.50
CA THR A 125 -3.06 1.78 -18.72
C THR A 125 -2.05 2.87 -19.09
N GLU A 126 -2.50 4.09 -19.36
CA GLU A 126 -1.60 5.18 -19.76
C GLU A 126 -0.72 5.63 -18.58
N ILE A 127 0.58 5.75 -18.81
CA ILE A 127 1.60 5.92 -17.78
C ILE A 127 1.43 7.21 -16.96
N ALA A 128 1.01 8.32 -17.56
CA ALA A 128 0.77 9.56 -16.83
C ALA A 128 -0.46 9.43 -15.90
N ALA A 129 -1.51 8.75 -16.35
CA ALA A 129 -2.66 8.43 -15.49
C ALA A 129 -2.26 7.51 -14.32
N VAL A 130 -1.45 6.49 -14.58
CA VAL A 130 -0.88 5.59 -13.55
C VAL A 130 -0.10 6.38 -12.51
N PHE A 131 0.79 7.29 -12.93
CA PHE A 131 1.55 8.13 -12.01
C PHE A 131 0.66 9.07 -11.19
N ALA A 132 -0.35 9.67 -11.82
CA ALA A 132 -1.29 10.55 -11.11
C ALA A 132 -2.07 9.78 -10.03
N ILE A 133 -2.62 8.62 -10.37
CA ILE A 133 -3.35 7.76 -9.42
C ILE A 133 -2.45 7.31 -8.27
N ALA A 134 -1.21 6.89 -8.59
CA ALA A 134 -0.24 6.50 -7.57
C ALA A 134 0.06 7.65 -6.60
N GLY A 135 0.35 8.84 -7.13
CA GLY A 135 0.63 10.03 -6.33
C GLY A 135 -0.55 10.43 -5.44
N THR A 136 -1.77 10.44 -5.98
CA THR A 136 -2.97 10.76 -5.21
C THR A 136 -3.26 9.72 -4.12
N ASN A 137 -3.08 8.43 -4.39
CA ASN A 137 -3.29 7.39 -3.39
C ASN A 137 -2.24 7.46 -2.26
N VAL A 138 -0.96 7.65 -2.61
CA VAL A 138 0.10 7.90 -1.61
C VAL A 138 -0.24 9.11 -0.76
N ALA A 139 -0.65 10.23 -1.38
CA ALA A 139 -1.02 11.45 -0.66
C ALA A 139 -2.19 11.20 0.30
N MET A 140 -3.25 10.51 -0.13
CA MET A 140 -4.39 10.13 0.70
C MET A 140 -3.95 9.40 1.97
N ILE A 141 -3.07 8.40 1.83
CA ILE A 141 -2.53 7.64 2.97
C ILE A 141 -1.67 8.52 3.87
N LEU A 142 -0.80 9.37 3.31
CA LEU A 142 0.05 10.27 4.09
C LEU A 142 -0.75 11.33 4.83
N PHE A 143 -1.89 11.80 4.31
CA PHE A 143 -2.80 12.66 5.07
C PHE A 143 -3.37 11.96 6.30
N GLY A 144 -3.67 10.65 6.22
CA GLY A 144 -4.04 9.84 7.38
C GLY A 144 -2.92 9.79 8.43
N TRP A 145 -1.67 9.67 8.00
CA TRP A 145 -0.53 9.75 8.92
C TRP A 145 -0.38 11.15 9.55
N LEU A 146 -0.52 12.22 8.77
CA LEU A 146 -0.48 13.59 9.29
C LEU A 146 -1.61 13.81 10.30
N GLN A 147 -2.80 13.25 10.03
CA GLN A 147 -3.93 13.30 10.96
C GLN A 147 -3.55 12.70 12.31
N GLU A 148 -3.00 11.48 12.37
CA GLU A 148 -2.55 10.86 13.64
C GLU A 148 -1.41 11.66 14.29
N LYS A 149 -0.49 12.21 13.49
CA LYS A 149 0.69 12.93 14.00
C LYS A 149 0.32 14.28 14.65
N PHE A 150 -0.63 15.01 14.07
CA PHE A 150 -0.98 16.36 14.51
C PHE A 150 -2.24 16.42 15.37
N ASN A 151 -2.95 15.30 15.55
CA ASN A 151 -4.12 15.20 16.42
C ASN A 151 -3.95 14.08 17.44
N PRO A 152 -3.07 14.26 18.44
CA PRO A 152 -2.89 13.26 19.47
C PRO A 152 -4.19 13.05 20.26
N PRO A 153 -4.41 11.86 20.87
CA PRO A 153 -5.69 11.49 21.49
C PRO A 153 -6.17 12.40 22.63
N ASP A 154 -5.28 13.19 23.23
CA ASP A 154 -5.54 14.14 24.30
C ASP A 154 -5.85 15.56 23.81
N ARG A 155 -5.82 15.80 22.49
CA ARG A 155 -6.16 17.09 21.88
C ARG A 155 -7.66 17.38 22.04
N THR A 156 -7.99 18.52 22.65
CA THR A 156 -9.39 18.93 22.88
C THR A 156 -9.92 19.95 21.87
N GLU A 157 -9.04 20.67 21.14
CA GLU A 157 -9.43 21.71 20.17
C GLU A 157 -8.52 21.73 18.95
N THR A 158 -9.07 22.09 17.78
CA THR A 158 -8.31 22.32 16.54
C THR A 158 -7.97 23.80 16.38
N THR A 159 -6.69 24.12 16.32
CA THR A 159 -6.15 25.46 15.99
C THR A 159 -5.75 25.51 14.52
#